data_AF-A0A438HHW9-F1
#
_entry.id   AF-A0A438HHW9-F1
#
_cell.length_a   1.000
_cell.length_b   1.000
_cell.length_c   1.000
_cell.angle_alpha   90.00
_cell.angle_beta   90.00
_cell.angle_gamma   90.00
#
_symmetry.space_group_name_H-M   'P 1'
#
loop_
_entity.id
_entity.type
_entity.pdbx_description
1 polymer ?
#
loop_
_entity_poly.entity_id
_entity_poly.type
_entity_poly.pdbx_seq_one_letter_code
_entity_poly.pdbx_strand_id
1 'polypeptide(L)'
;MKVFSICPVSIVMLSIIIISTNLMIPFYTVVAAETNCSNGDIVIAQSRVGTLPSGIPSFSVEITNACARGCSISNLHLKCGMFASAVLVNPKIFKRQDVDDCLVNGGSPLAAGSTISFKYANSFQYPLLLASATCG
;
A
#
# COMPACT_ATOMS: atom_id res chain seq x y z
N MET A 1 12.97 -30.26 -12.52
CA MET A 1 12.08 -29.43 -13.36
C MET A 1 11.72 -28.17 -12.59
N LYS A 2 12.39 -27.06 -12.91
CA LYS A 2 11.88 -25.72 -12.64
C LYS A 2 12.35 -24.90 -13.84
N VAL A 3 11.40 -24.71 -14.75
CA VAL A 3 11.60 -24.01 -16.02
C VAL A 3 11.84 -22.54 -15.66
N PHE A 4 13.09 -22.09 -15.73
CA PHE A 4 13.38 -20.67 -15.71
C PHE A 4 13.09 -20.15 -17.11
N SER A 5 11.94 -19.48 -17.24
CA SER A 5 11.56 -18.74 -18.42
C SER A 5 12.52 -17.56 -18.57
N ILE A 6 13.32 -17.62 -19.63
CA ILE A 6 14.22 -16.57 -20.08
C ILE A 6 13.35 -15.48 -20.71
N CYS A 7 13.44 -14.24 -20.20
CA CYS A 7 12.91 -13.07 -20.90
C CYS A 7 14.10 -12.24 -21.41
N PRO A 8 14.22 -11.98 -22.73
CA PRO A 8 15.32 -11.22 -23.29
C PRO A 8 14.99 -9.74 -23.18
N VAL A 9 15.74 -8.98 -22.39
CA VAL A 9 15.64 -7.51 -22.44
C VAL A 9 17.03 -6.93 -22.69
N SER A 10 17.22 -6.64 -23.98
CA SER A 10 18.06 -5.62 -24.60
C SER A 10 19.53 -5.49 -24.18
N ILE A 11 20.35 -6.09 -25.04
CA ILE A 11 21.75 -5.80 -25.32
C ILE A 11 21.89 -4.36 -25.86
N VAL A 12 22.44 -3.43 -25.05
CA VAL A 12 23.22 -2.24 -25.47
C VAL A 12 23.96 -1.77 -24.18
N MET A 13 25.23 -1.36 -24.14
CA MET A 13 26.10 -0.69 -25.11
C MET A 13 27.57 -1.06 -24.83
N LEU A 14 28.39 -0.99 -25.87
CA LEU A 14 29.82 -1.24 -25.87
C LEU A 14 30.62 -0.28 -24.94
N SER A 15 31.53 -0.91 -24.19
CA SER A 15 32.89 -0.47 -23.78
C SER A 15 33.14 0.96 -23.28
N ILE A 16 33.53 1.08 -22.00
CA ILE A 16 34.74 1.82 -21.59
C ILE A 16 35.51 0.98 -20.55
N ILE A 17 36.74 0.59 -20.91
CA ILE A 17 37.76 0.00 -20.02
C ILE A 17 38.43 1.14 -19.27
N ILE A 18 38.53 1.13 -17.93
CA ILE A 18 39.69 1.73 -17.23
C ILE A 18 40.15 0.89 -16.02
N ILE A 19 41.23 0.14 -16.26
CA ILE A 19 42.53 0.07 -15.55
C ILE A 19 42.57 -0.32 -14.04
N SER A 20 43.12 -1.52 -13.86
CA SER A 20 43.95 -2.06 -12.77
C SER A 20 44.45 -1.11 -11.67
N THR A 21 43.85 -1.21 -10.48
CA THR A 21 44.59 -1.37 -9.21
C THR A 21 43.76 -2.19 -8.24
N ASN A 22 44.38 -3.21 -7.66
CA ASN A 22 43.82 -4.17 -6.71
C ASN A 22 43.14 -3.51 -5.49
N LEU A 23 41.85 -3.23 -5.58
CA LEU A 23 40.97 -3.14 -4.41
C LEU A 23 39.65 -3.82 -4.74
N MET A 24 39.35 -4.89 -4.01
CA MET A 24 38.10 -5.62 -4.05
C MET A 24 36.95 -4.68 -3.69
N ILE A 25 36.27 -4.17 -4.71
CA ILE A 25 34.85 -3.89 -4.59
C ILE A 25 34.24 -4.91 -5.56
N PRO A 26 33.63 -6.01 -5.10
CA PRO A 26 32.69 -6.70 -5.98
C PRO A 26 31.75 -5.61 -6.48
N PHE A 27 31.71 -5.40 -7.79
CA PHE A 27 30.72 -4.56 -8.46
C PHE A 27 29.33 -5.17 -8.17
N TYR A 28 28.86 -5.05 -6.93
CA TYR A 28 27.46 -5.02 -6.63
C TYR A 28 27.00 -3.74 -7.27
N THR A 29 26.52 -3.84 -8.51
CA THR A 29 25.56 -2.87 -8.98
C THR A 29 24.48 -2.83 -7.93
N VAL A 30 24.44 -1.76 -7.14
CA VAL A 30 23.24 -1.43 -6.37
C VAL A 30 22.22 -1.11 -7.45
N VAL A 31 21.50 -2.14 -7.91
CA VAL A 31 20.24 -1.94 -8.59
C VAL A 31 19.37 -1.36 -7.50
N ALA A 32 19.29 -0.02 -7.45
CA ALA A 32 18.13 0.62 -6.87
C ALA A 32 16.96 0.09 -7.70
N ALA A 33 16.31 -0.96 -7.22
CA ALA A 33 15.05 -1.38 -7.77
C ALA A 33 14.17 -0.15 -7.63
N GLU A 34 13.79 0.47 -8.74
CA GLU A 34 12.75 1.47 -8.67
C GLU A 34 11.54 0.78 -8.06
N THR A 35 11.25 1.12 -6.81
CA THR A 35 10.08 0.66 -6.06
C THR A 35 8.85 1.39 -6.59
N ASN A 36 8.66 1.35 -7.91
CA ASN A 36 7.47 1.86 -8.57
C ASN A 36 6.30 1.02 -8.06
N CYS A 37 5.51 1.62 -7.18
CA CYS A 37 4.28 1.03 -6.69
C CYS A 37 3.14 1.39 -7.66
N SER A 38 2.21 0.46 -7.84
CA SER A 38 1.01 0.64 -8.64
C SER A 38 -0.20 0.81 -7.72
N ASN A 39 -1.26 1.44 -8.22
CA ASN A 39 -2.55 1.49 -7.53
C ASN A 39 -3.05 0.09 -7.14
N GLY A 40 -2.70 -0.94 -7.92
CA GLY A 40 -3.04 -2.34 -7.63
C GLY A 40 -2.28 -2.95 -6.43
N ASP A 41 -1.23 -2.28 -5.94
CA ASP A 41 -0.50 -2.73 -4.76
C ASP A 41 -1.22 -2.34 -3.46
N ILE A 42 -2.24 -1.49 -3.50
CA ILE A 42 -3.11 -1.22 -2.34
C ILE A 42 -4.37 -2.07 -2.45
N VAL A 43 -4.50 -3.04 -1.55
CA VAL A 43 -5.68 -3.90 -1.46
C VAL A 43 -6.55 -3.43 -0.30
N ILE A 44 -7.80 -3.11 -0.60
CA ILE A 44 -8.81 -2.69 0.38
C ILE A 44 -9.87 -3.80 0.44
N ALA A 45 -9.95 -4.49 1.57
CA ALA A 45 -10.95 -5.52 1.82
C ALA A 45 -11.94 -5.04 2.89
N GLN A 46 -13.22 -5.34 2.69
CA GLN A 46 -14.27 -5.02 3.65
C GLN A 46 -15.20 -6.21 3.84
N SER A 47 -15.65 -6.42 5.07
CA SER A 47 -16.62 -7.46 5.40
C SER A 47 -17.58 -6.99 6.50
N ARG A 48 -18.83 -7.44 6.45
CA ARG A 48 -19.76 -7.29 7.57
C ARG A 48 -19.38 -8.30 8.64
N VAL A 49 -19.13 -7.83 9.86
CA VAL A 49 -18.67 -8.66 10.99
C VAL A 49 -19.71 -8.82 12.09
N GLY A 50 -20.89 -8.20 11.94
CA GLY A 50 -22.02 -8.37 12.85
C GLY A 50 -22.79 -7.07 13.04
N THR A 51 -23.35 -6.93 14.23
CA THR A 51 -24.21 -5.81 14.62
C THR A 51 -23.92 -5.45 16.08
N LEU A 52 -23.93 -4.16 16.40
CA LEU A 52 -23.85 -3.67 17.78
C LEU A 52 -25.11 -4.04 18.58
N PRO A 53 -25.07 -4.01 19.92
CA PRO A 53 -26.28 -4.18 20.76
C PRO A 53 -27.41 -3.20 20.42
N SER A 54 -27.07 -2.04 19.87
CA SER A 54 -28.03 -1.03 19.37
C SER A 54 -28.72 -1.41 18.06
N GLY A 55 -28.34 -2.50 17.40
CA GLY A 55 -28.87 -2.91 16.10
C GLY A 55 -28.15 -2.31 14.89
N ILE A 56 -27.12 -1.47 15.10
CA ILE A 56 -26.35 -0.86 14.01
C ILE A 56 -25.32 -1.88 13.46
N PRO A 57 -25.28 -2.12 12.13
CA PRO A 57 -24.27 -2.96 11.50
C PRO A 57 -22.83 -2.57 11.78
N SER A 58 -21.96 -3.57 11.89
CA SER A 58 -20.51 -3.40 12.02
C SER A 58 -19.78 -4.02 10.83
N PHE A 59 -18.77 -3.30 10.34
CA PHE A 59 -17.94 -3.68 9.21
C PHE A 59 -16.47 -3.66 9.62
N SER A 60 -15.71 -4.66 9.18
CA SER A 60 -14.26 -4.68 9.25
C SER A 60 -13.67 -4.18 7.95
N VAL A 61 -12.57 -3.46 8.05
CA VAL A 61 -11.78 -2.95 6.93
C VAL A 61 -10.34 -3.42 7.12
N GLU A 62 -9.74 -3.91 6.06
CA GLU A 62 -8.33 -4.27 5.99
C GLU A 62 -7.72 -3.55 4.78
N ILE A 63 -6.64 -2.80 5.02
CA ILE A 63 -5.90 -2.06 4.00
C ILE A 63 -4.48 -2.61 3.99
N THR A 64 -4.07 -3.21 2.88
CA THR A 64 -2.81 -3.93 2.76
C THR A 64 -1.96 -3.32 1.65
N ASN A 65 -0.69 -3.05 1.96
CA ASN A 65 0.33 -2.82 0.94
C ASN A 65 0.82 -4.19 0.43
N ALA A 66 0.29 -4.63 -0.72
CA ALA A 66 0.59 -5.89 -1.37
C ALA A 66 1.77 -5.81 -2.36
N CYS A 67 2.54 -4.71 -2.33
CA CYS A 67 3.67 -4.49 -3.23
C CYS A 67 4.74 -5.58 -3.11
N ALA A 68 4.82 -6.44 -4.13
CA ALA A 68 5.75 -7.58 -4.15
C ALA A 68 7.23 -7.15 -4.27
N ARG A 69 7.50 -5.90 -4.69
CA ARG A 69 8.85 -5.35 -4.90
C ARG A 69 9.47 -4.74 -3.65
N GLY A 70 8.80 -4.80 -2.50
CA GLY A 70 9.34 -4.24 -1.25
C GLY A 70 9.23 -2.72 -1.15
N CYS A 71 8.23 -2.11 -1.80
CA CYS A 71 8.02 -0.66 -1.76
C CYS A 71 7.32 -0.20 -0.47
N SER A 72 7.53 1.06 -0.12
CA SER A 72 6.83 1.71 0.99
C SER A 72 5.77 2.65 0.44
N ILE A 73 4.54 2.58 0.96
CA ILE A 73 3.44 3.43 0.49
C ILE A 73 3.00 4.37 1.60
N SER A 74 3.08 5.67 1.35
CA SER A 74 2.76 6.75 2.29
C SER A 74 1.70 7.69 1.73
N ASN A 75 1.22 8.63 2.55
CA ASN A 75 0.18 9.60 2.17
C ASN A 75 -1.00 8.92 1.45
N LEU A 76 -1.52 7.85 2.05
CA LEU A 76 -2.59 7.06 1.47
C LEU A 76 -3.94 7.70 1.76
N HIS A 77 -4.60 8.20 0.72
CA HIS A 77 -5.92 8.80 0.76
C HIS A 77 -6.95 7.88 0.09
N LEU A 78 -8.09 7.70 0.75
CA LEU A 78 -9.24 6.97 0.23
C LEU A 78 -10.42 7.90 -0.01
N LYS A 79 -11.14 7.67 -1.11
CA LYS A 79 -12.50 8.15 -1.29
C LYS A 79 -13.41 7.45 -0.28
N CYS A 80 -14.16 8.23 0.46
CA CYS A 80 -14.96 7.74 1.59
C CYS A 80 -16.31 8.46 1.76
N GLY A 81 -16.69 9.32 0.81
CA GLY A 81 -17.89 10.14 0.86
C GLY A 81 -18.08 10.86 2.20
N MET A 82 -19.26 10.69 2.78
CA MET A 82 -19.62 11.24 4.09
C MET A 82 -19.32 10.25 5.24
N PHE A 83 -18.17 9.56 5.20
CA PHE A 83 -17.80 8.54 6.20
C PHE A 83 -18.10 8.98 7.63
N ALA A 84 -18.89 8.17 8.34
CA ALA A 84 -19.26 8.37 9.73
C ALA A 84 -19.39 7.01 10.42
N SER A 85 -19.19 6.98 11.73
CA SER A 85 -19.35 5.76 12.51
C SER A 85 -19.99 5.99 13.88
N ALA A 86 -20.84 5.05 14.28
CA ALA A 86 -21.41 4.96 15.61
C ALA A 86 -20.42 4.48 16.68
N VAL A 87 -19.25 3.98 16.28
CA VAL A 87 -18.14 3.64 17.19
C VAL A 87 -16.91 4.44 16.83
N LEU A 88 -16.08 4.75 17.84
CA LEU A 88 -14.87 5.50 17.62
C LEU A 88 -13.84 4.65 16.85
N VAL A 89 -13.55 5.05 15.62
CA VAL A 89 -12.38 4.56 14.88
C VAL A 89 -11.17 5.37 15.34
N ASN A 90 -10.05 4.71 15.60
CA ASN A 90 -8.83 5.41 16.01
C ASN A 90 -8.39 6.40 14.90
N PRO A 91 -8.35 7.72 15.18
CA PRO A 91 -8.07 8.71 14.14
C PRO A 91 -6.61 8.69 13.65
N LYS A 92 -5.71 7.96 14.31
CA LYS A 92 -4.34 7.76 13.83
C LYS A 92 -4.24 6.70 12.73
N ILE A 93 -5.21 5.78 12.63
CA ILE A 93 -5.21 4.73 11.61
C ILE A 93 -6.15 5.06 10.44
N PHE A 94 -7.26 5.75 10.69
CA PHE A 94 -8.21 6.16 9.66
C PHE A 94 -8.98 7.41 10.11
N LYS A 95 -8.93 8.47 9.31
CA LYS A 95 -9.59 9.74 9.61
C LYS A 95 -10.11 10.41 8.35
N ARG A 96 -11.40 10.79 8.35
CA ARG A 96 -11.96 11.70 7.33
C ARG A 96 -11.39 13.10 7.54
N GLN A 97 -10.60 13.59 6.57
CA GLN A 97 -10.04 14.95 6.59
C GLN A 97 -11.01 15.96 5.98
N ASP A 98 -11.65 15.57 4.89
CA ASP A 98 -12.67 16.36 4.18
C ASP A 98 -13.78 15.44 3.66
N VAL A 99 -14.84 16.01 3.09
CA VAL A 99 -15.84 15.29 2.33
C VAL A 99 -15.14 14.49 1.24
N ASP A 100 -15.38 13.17 1.24
CA ASP A 100 -14.82 12.23 0.28
C ASP A 100 -13.29 12.13 0.29
N ASP A 101 -12.65 12.56 1.38
CA ASP A 101 -11.21 12.38 1.61
C ASP A 101 -10.90 11.83 3.01
N CYS A 102 -10.39 10.60 3.05
CA CYS A 102 -9.98 9.92 4.26
C CYS A 102 -8.50 9.55 4.24
N LEU A 103 -7.77 9.98 5.25
CA LEU A 103 -6.36 9.68 5.46
C LEU A 103 -6.18 8.36 6.22
N VAL A 104 -5.32 7.49 5.68
CA VAL A 104 -4.93 6.22 6.28
C VAL A 104 -3.58 6.36 6.99
N ASN A 105 -3.43 5.70 8.13
CA ASN A 105 -2.20 5.65 8.92
C ASN A 105 -1.60 7.03 9.29
N GLY A 106 -2.45 8.08 9.32
CA GLY A 106 -1.98 9.45 9.49
C GLY A 106 -0.98 9.90 8.41
N GLY A 107 -1.00 9.29 7.22
CA GLY A 107 -0.05 9.53 6.13
C GLY A 107 1.29 8.81 6.28
N SER A 108 1.52 8.11 7.40
CA SER A 108 2.79 7.42 7.65
C SER A 108 2.98 6.24 6.69
N PRO A 109 4.23 5.94 6.30
CA PRO A 109 4.49 4.86 5.36
C PRO A 109 4.02 3.49 5.88
N LEU A 110 3.41 2.73 4.99
CA LEU A 110 3.04 1.34 5.20
C LEU A 110 4.04 0.46 4.43
N ALA A 111 4.81 -0.35 5.16
CA ALA A 111 5.79 -1.25 4.55
C ALA A 111 5.11 -2.35 3.73
N ALA A 112 5.83 -2.89 2.73
CA ALA A 112 5.35 -4.02 1.95
C ALA A 112 4.93 -5.20 2.85
N GLY A 113 3.78 -5.80 2.53
CA GLY A 113 3.15 -6.88 3.30
C GLY A 113 2.46 -6.43 4.59
N SER A 114 2.52 -5.15 4.95
CA SER A 114 1.84 -4.65 6.15
C SER A 114 0.36 -4.39 5.90
N THR A 115 -0.46 -4.66 6.92
CA THR A 115 -1.91 -4.49 6.91
C THR A 115 -2.35 -3.64 8.08
N ILE A 116 -3.23 -2.67 7.81
CA ILE A 116 -3.96 -1.92 8.82
C ILE A 116 -5.39 -2.43 8.85
N SER A 117 -5.87 -2.74 10.05
CA SER A 117 -7.23 -3.24 10.25
C SER A 117 -7.98 -2.38 11.24
N PHE A 118 -9.24 -2.07 10.93
CA PHE A 118 -10.15 -1.39 11.84
C PHE A 118 -11.60 -1.78 11.62
N LYS A 119 -12.44 -1.49 12.60
CA LYS A 119 -13.89 -1.70 12.51
C LYS A 119 -14.61 -0.37 12.59
N TYR A 120 -15.69 -0.24 11.83
CA TYR A 120 -16.63 0.86 11.95
C TYR A 120 -18.06 0.30 11.96
N ALA A 121 -18.97 1.04 12.56
CA ALA A 121 -20.38 0.74 12.55
C ALA A 121 -21.19 1.86 11.91
N ASN A 122 -22.08 1.53 10.99
CA ASN A 122 -22.97 2.47 10.31
C ASN A 122 -24.16 1.71 9.68
N SER A 123 -25.21 2.42 9.27
CA SER A 123 -26.38 1.81 8.63
C SER A 123 -26.07 1.05 7.33
N PHE A 124 -24.98 1.43 6.64
CA PHE A 124 -24.52 0.82 5.40
C PHE A 124 -22.99 0.79 5.31
N GLN A 125 -22.47 -0.08 4.44
CA GLN A 125 -21.05 -0.17 4.14
C GLN A 125 -20.64 1.00 3.22
N TYR A 126 -19.63 1.78 3.60
CA TYR A 126 -19.07 2.81 2.72
C TYR A 126 -18.21 2.18 1.62
N PRO A 127 -18.33 2.63 0.35
CA PRO A 127 -17.43 2.24 -0.72
C PRO A 127 -16.08 2.94 -0.52
N LEU A 128 -15.13 2.28 0.12
CA LEU A 128 -13.78 2.81 0.30
C LEU A 128 -12.94 2.50 -0.94
N LEU A 129 -12.51 3.54 -1.64
CA LEU A 129 -11.75 3.42 -2.90
C LEU A 129 -10.44 4.19 -2.81
N LEU A 130 -9.38 3.71 -3.46
CA LEU A 130 -8.12 4.43 -3.53
C LEU A 130 -8.30 5.77 -4.25
N ALA A 131 -7.91 6.88 -3.60
CA ALA A 131 -7.88 8.20 -4.21
C ALA A 131 -6.47 8.56 -4.67
N SER A 132 -5.49 8.46 -3.78
CA SER A 132 -4.08 8.71 -4.07
C SER A 132 -3.16 8.04 -3.05
N ALA A 133 -1.91 7.84 -3.44
CA ALA A 133 -0.85 7.33 -2.59
C ALA A 133 0.52 7.80 -3.11
N THR A 134 1.52 7.84 -2.24
CA THR A 134 2.92 8.15 -2.59
C THR A 134 3.79 6.92 -2.42
N CYS A 135 4.47 6.50 -3.48
CA CYS A 135 5.49 5.44 -3.43
C CYS A 135 6.83 5.98 -2.94
N GLY A 136 7.55 5.18 -2.15
CA GLY A 136 8.91 5.46 -1.70
C GLY A 136 9.77 4.21 -1.58
#